data_AF-A0A2K9RNA0-F1
#
_entry.id   AF-A0A2K9RNA0-F1
#
_cell.length_a   1.000
_cell.length_b   1.000
_cell.length_c   1.000
_cell.angle_alpha   90.00
_cell.angle_beta   90.00
_cell.angle_gamma   90.00
#
_symmetry.space_group_name_H-M   'P 1'
#
loop_
_entity.id
_entity.type
_entity.pdbx_description
1 polymer ?
#
loop_
_entity_poly.entity_id
_entity_poly.type
_entity_poly.pdbx_seq_one_letter_code
_entity_poly.pdbx_strand_id
1 'polypeptide(L)' 'MVREKITASTRTLQWKCVESRTDSKRLYYGRFILSPLIKG' A
#
# COMPACT_ATOMS: atom_id res chain seq x y z
N MET A 1 -6.86 -21.30 6.55
CA MET A 1 -6.61 -19.85 6.38
C MET A 1 -5.55 -19.35 7.35
N VAL A 2 -4.27 -19.58 7.02
CA VAL A 2 -3.12 -18.91 7.69
C VAL A 2 -1.91 -18.97 6.75
N ARG A 3 -1.77 -20.10 6.02
CA ARG A 3 -0.73 -20.30 5.01
C ARG A 3 -0.91 -19.42 3.77
N GLU A 4 -2.13 -19.25 3.23
CA GLU A 4 -2.36 -18.34 2.08
C GLU A 4 -2.07 -16.86 2.40
N LYS A 5 -2.41 -16.40 3.61
CA LYS A 5 -2.07 -15.05 4.09
C LYS A 5 -0.55 -14.86 4.19
N ILE A 6 0.18 -15.90 4.61
CA ILE A 6 1.66 -15.89 4.65
C ILE A 6 2.24 -15.95 3.23
N THR A 7 1.74 -16.83 2.33
CA THR A 7 2.24 -16.99 0.95
C THR A 7 2.09 -15.71 0.12
N ALA A 8 1.01 -14.95 0.31
CA ALA A 8 0.86 -13.65 -0.34
C ALA A 8 1.58 -12.50 0.40
N SER A 9 1.89 -12.63 1.70
CA SER A 9 2.88 -11.80 2.40
C SER A 9 4.33 -12.13 1.99
N THR A 10 4.60 -13.34 1.51
CA THR A 10 5.92 -13.75 0.98
C THR A 10 6.16 -13.20 -0.42
N ARG A 11 5.09 -12.82 -1.15
CA ARG A 11 5.23 -11.97 -2.34
C ARG A 11 5.66 -10.59 -1.86
N THR A 12 6.72 -10.06 -2.47
CA THR A 12 7.36 -8.81 -2.08
C THR A 12 6.30 -7.73 -1.84
N LEU A 13 6.11 -7.33 -0.59
CA LEU A 13 5.20 -6.25 -0.24
C LEU A 13 5.72 -4.97 -0.90
N GLN A 14 4.93 -4.39 -1.78
CA GLN A 14 5.29 -3.18 -2.50
C GLN A 14 4.47 -2.01 -1.98
N TRP A 15 5.17 -0.90 -1.69
CA TRP A 15 4.52 0.38 -1.46
C TRP A 15 4.05 0.95 -2.78
N LYS A 16 2.75 1.15 -2.93
CA LYS A 16 2.16 1.80 -4.10
C LYS A 16 1.63 3.18 -3.70
N CYS A 17 2.14 4.22 -4.33
CA CYS A 17 1.55 5.56 -4.23
C CYS A 17 0.25 5.57 -5.04
N VAL A 18 -0.88 5.84 -4.38
CA VAL A 18 -2.21 5.89 -5.01
C VAL A 18 -2.60 7.32 -5.30
N GLU A 19 -2.25 8.22 -4.40
CA GLU A 19 -2.54 9.63 -4.57
C GLU A 19 -1.36 10.43 -4.04
N SER A 20 -0.84 11.34 -4.85
CA SER A 20 0.09 12.37 -4.40
C SER A 20 -0.58 13.71 -4.69
N ARG A 21 -0.95 14.43 -3.63
CA ARG A 21 -1.61 15.74 -3.76
C ARG A 21 -0.71 16.80 -3.15
N THR A 22 -0.56 17.86 -3.93
CA THR A 22 0.04 19.11 -3.47
C THR A 22 -1.12 20.08 -3.30
N ASP A 23 -1.57 20.27 -2.07
CA ASP A 23 -2.70 21.15 -1.76
C ASP A 23 -2.26 22.62 -1.69
N SER A 24 -1.06 22.87 -1.18
CA SER A 24 -0.45 24.20 -1.13
C SER A 24 1.07 24.09 -1.21
N LYS A 25 1.77 25.21 -1.42
CA LYS A 25 3.25 25.28 -1.49
C LYS A 25 3.97 24.57 -0.33
N ARG A 26 3.28 24.37 0.81
CA ARG A 26 3.80 23.75 2.02
C ARG A 26 3.08 22.47 2.47
N LEU A 27 1.98 22.08 1.82
CA LEU A 27 1.20 20.90 2.19
C LEU A 27 1.23 19.87 1.05
N TYR A 28 2.13 18.91 1.22
CA TYR A 28 2.22 17.71 0.41
C TYR A 28 1.75 16.54 1.27
N TYR A 29 0.70 15.87 0.81
CA TYR A 29 0.32 14.60 1.42
C TYR A 29 0.12 13.56 0.31
N GLY A 30 0.53 12.34 0.64
CA GLY A 30 0.41 11.20 -0.25
C GLY A 30 -0.35 10.09 0.43
N ARG A 31 -1.23 9.42 -0.31
CA ARG A 31 -1.89 8.20 0.11
C ARG A 31 -1.13 7.02 -0.48
N PHE A 32 -0.55 6.20 0.40
CA PHE A 32 0.16 5.00 0.03
C PHE A 32 -0.62 3.78 0.49
N ILE A 33 -0.58 2.71 -0.30
CA ILE A 33 -1.13 1.41 0.07
C ILE A 33 -0.03 0.35 -0.01
N LEU A 34 -0.12 -0.62 0.89
CA LEU A 34 0.68 -1.82 0.82
C LEU A 34 -0.01 -2.77 -0.18
N SER A 35 0.67 -3.17 -1.24
CA SER A 35 0.11 -4.07 -2.26
C SER A 35 0.95 -5.35 -2.32
N PRO A 36 0.33 -6.53 -2.45
CA PRO A 36 -1.11 -6.78 -2.64
C PRO A 36 -1.92 -6.83 -1.31
N LEU A 37 -3.08 -6.17 -1.27
CA LEU A 37 -4.04 -6.31 -0.17
C LEU A 37 -4.89 -7.57 -0.40
N ILE A 38 -4.79 -8.54 0.50
CA ILE A 38 -5.62 -9.75 0.47
C ILE A 38 -6.89 -9.48 1.27
N LYS A 39 -8.05 -9.78 0.70
CA LYS A 39 -9.35 -9.66 1.38
C LYS A 39 -9.37 -10.63 2.58
N GLY A 40 -9.70 -10.09 3.75
CA GLY A 40 -9.59 -10.77 5.04
C GLY A 40 -10.60 -11.88 5.25
#